data_AF-A0A8M1EXQ1-F1
#
_entry.id   AF-A0A8M1EXQ1-F1
#
_cell.length_a   1.000
_cell.length_b   1.000
_cell.length_c   1.000
_cell.angle_alpha   90.00
_cell.angle_beta   90.00
_cell.angle_gamma   90.00
#
_symmetry.space_group_name_H-M   'P 1'
#
loop_
_entity.id
_entity.type
_entity.pdbx_description
1 polymer ?
#
loop_
_entity_poly.entity_id
_entity_poly.type
_entity_poly.pdbx_seq_one_letter_code
_entity_poly.pdbx_strand_id
1 'polypeptide(L)'
;MVLIKEFRVVLPCSVQEYQVGQLYSVAEASKNETGGGEGIEVLKNEPYEKDGEKGQYTHKIYHLKSKVPAFVRMIAPEGSLVFHEKAWNAYPYCRTIVTNEYMKDDFFIKIETWHKPDLGTLENVHGLDPNTWKTVEIVHIDIADRSQVEPADYKADEDPALFQSVKTKRGPLGPNWKKELANNPDCPQMCAYKLVTIKFKWWGLQSKVENFIQKQEKRIFTNFHRQLFCWIDKWIDLTMEDIRRMEDETQKELETLRNQGQVRGTSAASDE
;
A
#
# COMPACT_ATOMS: atom_id res chain seq x y z
N MET A 1 -13.74 -9.18 17.90
CA MET A 1 -13.59 -7.73 17.74
C MET A 1 -12.52 -7.51 16.67
N VAL A 2 -12.67 -6.49 15.82
CA VAL A 2 -11.72 -6.12 14.77
C VAL A 2 -11.40 -4.64 14.93
N LEU A 3 -10.21 -4.21 14.48
CA LEU A 3 -9.82 -2.80 14.46
C LEU A 3 -9.92 -2.26 13.03
N ILE A 4 -10.68 -1.16 12.85
CA ILE A 4 -10.94 -0.56 11.55
C ILE A 4 -10.45 0.89 11.54
N LYS A 5 -9.68 1.26 10.52
CA LYS A 5 -9.29 2.64 10.21
C LYS A 5 -9.45 2.91 8.72
N GLU A 6 -9.79 4.15 8.36
CA GLU A 6 -9.79 4.60 6.97
C GLU A 6 -8.65 5.59 6.74
N PHE A 7 -7.68 5.21 5.89
CA PHE A 7 -6.59 6.07 5.50
C PHE A 7 -6.97 6.82 4.22
N ARG A 8 -6.96 8.15 4.27
CA ARG A 8 -7.25 9.01 3.14
C ARG A 8 -5.97 9.62 2.60
N VAL A 9 -5.64 9.30 1.35
CA VAL A 9 -4.44 9.81 0.66
C VAL A 9 -4.87 10.67 -0.53
N VAL A 10 -4.75 11.98 -0.38
CA VAL A 10 -4.95 12.94 -1.48
C VAL A 10 -3.70 12.96 -2.34
N LEU A 11 -3.86 13.03 -3.66
CA LEU A 11 -2.74 13.00 -4.61
C LEU A 11 -2.96 14.00 -5.77
N PRO A 12 -1.89 14.66 -6.25
CA PRO A 12 -1.91 15.55 -7.42
C PRO A 12 -1.80 14.75 -8.74
N CYS A 13 -2.70 13.79 -8.91
CA CYS A 13 -2.86 13.00 -10.13
C CYS A 13 -4.35 12.68 -10.35
N SER A 14 -4.72 12.29 -11.56
CA SER A 14 -6.07 11.81 -11.83
C SER A 14 -6.26 10.37 -11.36
N VAL A 15 -7.52 9.96 -11.23
CA VAL A 15 -7.87 8.55 -10.98
C VAL A 15 -7.30 7.64 -12.09
N GLN A 16 -7.33 8.09 -13.35
CA GLN A 16 -6.80 7.30 -14.48
C GLN A 16 -5.27 7.19 -14.43
N GLU A 17 -4.56 8.28 -14.13
CA GLU A 17 -3.11 8.28 -13.95
C GLU A 17 -2.68 7.37 -12.79
N TYR A 18 -3.41 7.43 -11.67
CA TYR A 18 -3.12 6.61 -10.50
C TYR A 18 -3.21 5.12 -10.80
N GLN A 19 -4.11 4.67 -11.68
CA GLN A 19 -4.20 3.25 -12.05
C GLN A 19 -2.85 2.72 -12.58
N VAL A 20 -2.20 3.48 -13.46
CA VAL A 20 -0.89 3.13 -14.03
C VAL A 20 0.20 3.30 -12.98
N GLY A 21 0.23 4.46 -12.32
CA GLY A 21 1.26 4.79 -11.32
C GLY A 21 1.30 3.82 -10.14
N GLN A 22 0.13 3.39 -9.66
CA GLN A 22 0.03 2.39 -8.59
C GLN A 22 0.67 1.06 -8.99
N LEU A 23 0.36 0.55 -10.17
CA LEU A 23 0.88 -0.75 -10.62
C LEU A 23 2.39 -0.70 -10.85
N TYR A 24 2.88 0.38 -11.47
CA TYR A 24 4.32 0.63 -11.60
C TYR A 24 5.01 0.68 -10.22
N SER A 25 4.49 1.49 -9.30
CA SER A 25 5.08 1.66 -7.97
C SER A 25 5.03 0.37 -7.15
N VAL A 26 3.98 -0.45 -7.30
CA VAL A 26 3.92 -1.77 -6.64
C VAL A 26 5.03 -2.67 -7.15
N ALA A 27 5.29 -2.70 -8.46
CA ALA A 27 6.38 -3.50 -9.04
C ALA A 27 7.74 -3.06 -8.48
N GLU A 28 8.04 -1.77 -8.51
CA GLU A 28 9.32 -1.23 -8.04
C GLU A 28 9.49 -1.37 -6.51
N ALA A 29 8.45 -1.08 -5.72
CA ALA A 29 8.49 -1.30 -4.27
C ALA A 29 8.69 -2.78 -3.94
N SER A 30 8.08 -3.70 -4.70
CA SER A 30 8.27 -5.13 -4.49
C SER A 30 9.72 -5.55 -4.69
N LYS A 31 10.41 -4.98 -5.68
CA LYS A 31 11.83 -5.26 -5.93
C LYS A 31 12.71 -4.72 -4.80
N ASN A 32 12.43 -3.52 -4.31
CA ASN A 32 13.14 -2.91 -3.20
C ASN A 32 13.01 -3.71 -1.89
N GLU A 33 11.89 -4.41 -1.71
CA GLU A 33 11.60 -5.22 -0.53
C GLU A 33 12.02 -6.70 -0.64
N THR A 34 12.56 -7.15 -1.79
CA THR A 34 12.83 -8.58 -2.04
C THR A 34 14.32 -8.88 -2.16
N GLY A 35 14.82 -9.81 -1.34
CA GLY A 35 16.24 -10.16 -1.28
C GLY A 35 16.56 -11.18 -0.18
N GLY A 36 17.54 -12.04 -0.40
CA GLY A 36 18.10 -12.89 0.67
C GLY A 36 17.11 -13.86 1.32
N GLY A 37 16.18 -14.40 0.54
CA GLY A 37 15.14 -15.33 1.00
C GLY A 37 13.87 -14.68 1.55
N GLU A 38 13.81 -13.35 1.63
CA GLU A 38 12.66 -12.59 2.13
C GLU A 38 12.09 -11.65 1.06
N GLY A 39 10.86 -11.18 1.28
CA GLY A 39 10.14 -10.29 0.37
C GLY A 39 8.95 -10.93 -0.32
N ILE A 40 8.72 -10.56 -1.58
CA ILE A 40 7.48 -10.81 -2.30
C ILE A 40 7.67 -11.89 -3.36
N GLU A 41 6.77 -12.87 -3.36
CA GLU A 41 6.62 -13.87 -4.41
C GLU A 41 5.25 -13.72 -5.05
N VAL A 42 5.20 -13.66 -6.38
CA VAL A 42 3.95 -13.60 -7.15
C VAL A 42 3.61 -15.00 -7.64
N LEU A 43 2.52 -15.58 -7.14
CA LEU A 43 2.03 -16.89 -7.56
C LEU A 43 1.07 -16.80 -8.73
N LYS A 44 0.20 -15.78 -8.72
CA LYS A 44 -0.78 -15.53 -9.78
C LYS A 44 -0.89 -14.04 -10.06
N ASN A 45 -1.03 -13.72 -11.34
CA ASN A 45 -1.43 -12.42 -11.84
C ASN A 45 -2.27 -12.65 -13.10
N GLU A 46 -3.59 -12.69 -12.96
CA GLU A 46 -4.51 -13.08 -14.05
C GLU A 46 -5.77 -12.21 -14.06
N PRO A 47 -6.35 -11.92 -15.23
CA PRO A 47 -7.66 -11.27 -15.28
C PRO A 47 -8.72 -12.18 -14.66
N TYR A 48 -9.75 -11.60 -14.05
CA TYR A 48 -10.91 -12.33 -13.54
C TYR A 48 -12.22 -11.67 -13.94
N GLU A 49 -13.27 -12.48 -13.99
CA GLU A 49 -14.65 -12.05 -14.10
C GLU A 49 -15.50 -12.88 -13.14
N LYS A 50 -16.21 -12.22 -12.22
CA LYS A 50 -17.08 -12.88 -11.24
C LYS A 50 -18.27 -12.00 -10.91
N ASP A 51 -19.48 -12.56 -11.00
CA ASP A 51 -20.73 -11.87 -10.64
C ASP A 51 -20.90 -10.49 -11.34
N GLY A 52 -20.38 -10.35 -12.56
CA GLY A 52 -20.40 -9.10 -13.35
C GLY A 52 -19.26 -8.12 -13.03
N GLU A 53 -18.47 -8.35 -11.99
CA GLU A 53 -17.24 -7.62 -11.69
C GLU A 53 -16.09 -8.17 -12.55
N LYS A 54 -15.35 -7.29 -13.22
CA LYS A 54 -14.16 -7.63 -14.00
C LYS A 54 -12.96 -6.87 -13.45
N GLY A 55 -11.81 -7.52 -13.43
CA GLY A 55 -10.59 -6.89 -12.93
C GLY A 55 -9.36 -7.77 -13.06
N GLN A 56 -8.34 -7.45 -12.28
CA GLN A 56 -7.14 -8.27 -12.15
C GLN A 56 -7.11 -8.95 -10.78
N TYR A 57 -6.88 -10.25 -10.79
CA TYR A 57 -6.65 -11.04 -9.60
C TYR A 57 -5.15 -11.27 -9.42
N THR A 58 -4.66 -11.06 -8.19
CA THR A 58 -3.30 -11.42 -7.83
C THR A 58 -3.28 -12.28 -6.58
N HIS A 59 -2.34 -13.22 -6.52
CA HIS A 59 -2.01 -14.00 -5.34
C HIS A 59 -0.51 -13.88 -5.11
N LYS A 60 -0.13 -13.28 -3.99
CA LYS A 60 1.26 -13.10 -3.58
C LYS A 60 1.53 -13.75 -2.23
N ILE A 61 2.78 -14.09 -1.99
CA ILE A 61 3.29 -14.53 -0.71
C ILE A 61 4.30 -13.52 -0.18
N TYR A 62 4.13 -13.10 1.07
CA TYR A 62 5.07 -12.27 1.81
C TYR A 62 5.89 -13.13 2.77
N HIS A 63 7.19 -13.18 2.52
CA HIS A 63 8.19 -13.88 3.31
C HIS A 63 8.87 -12.88 4.26
N LEU A 64 8.42 -12.81 5.52
CA LEU A 64 8.76 -11.71 6.44
C LEU A 64 9.63 -12.12 7.65
N LYS A 65 10.47 -13.15 7.51
CA LYS A 65 11.18 -13.81 8.62
C LYS A 65 11.90 -12.85 9.57
N SER A 66 12.88 -12.07 9.09
CA SER A 66 13.66 -11.13 9.90
C SER A 66 13.08 -9.72 9.92
N LYS A 67 12.14 -9.41 9.02
CA LYS A 67 11.51 -8.09 8.87
C LYS A 67 10.44 -7.74 9.91
N VAL A 68 9.91 -8.72 10.65
CA VAL A 68 8.93 -8.49 11.72
C VAL A 68 9.58 -8.21 13.09
N PRO A 69 8.89 -7.50 14.00
CA PRO A 69 9.41 -7.23 15.35
C PRO A 69 9.78 -8.49 16.13
N ALA A 70 10.72 -8.36 17.07
CA ALA A 70 11.18 -9.47 17.91
C ALA A 70 10.05 -10.17 18.68
N PHE A 71 9.08 -9.41 19.20
CA PHE A 71 7.95 -9.98 19.93
C PHE A 71 7.03 -10.84 19.04
N VAL A 72 6.91 -10.52 17.74
CA VAL A 72 6.16 -11.32 16.76
C VAL A 72 6.92 -12.62 16.45
N ARG A 73 8.24 -12.54 16.28
CA ARG A 73 9.09 -13.73 16.04
C ARG A 73 9.09 -14.70 17.22
N MET A 74 9.02 -14.19 18.44
CA MET A 74 9.06 -15.01 19.65
C MET A 74 7.81 -15.90 19.83
N ILE A 75 6.67 -15.45 19.31
CA ILE A 75 5.38 -16.15 19.44
C ILE A 75 4.99 -16.93 18.19
N ALA A 76 5.63 -16.66 17.05
CA ALA A 76 5.38 -17.29 15.77
C ALA A 76 6.21 -18.58 15.63
N PRO A 77 5.60 -19.76 15.39
CA PRO A 77 6.34 -20.96 15.05
C PRO A 77 7.25 -20.77 13.83
N GLU A 78 8.31 -21.57 13.73
CA GLU A 78 9.21 -21.51 12.59
C GLU A 78 8.45 -21.76 11.28
N GLY A 79 8.63 -20.88 10.29
CA GLY A 79 7.91 -20.92 9.02
C GLY A 79 6.51 -20.30 9.03
N SER A 80 5.98 -19.86 10.18
CA SER A 80 4.63 -19.28 10.25
C SER A 80 4.57 -17.79 9.89
N LEU A 81 5.69 -17.15 9.55
CA LEU A 81 5.79 -15.73 9.14
C LEU A 81 5.68 -15.57 7.61
N VAL A 82 4.82 -16.41 7.04
CA VAL A 82 4.45 -16.42 5.62
C VAL A 82 3.01 -15.95 5.53
N PHE A 83 2.78 -14.90 4.75
CA PHE A 83 1.45 -14.31 4.61
C PHE A 83 1.00 -14.38 3.17
N HIS A 84 -0.25 -14.80 2.94
CA HIS A 84 -0.83 -14.83 1.61
C HIS A 84 -1.66 -13.59 1.40
N GLU A 85 -1.25 -12.77 0.44
CA GLU A 85 -2.06 -11.68 -0.09
C GLU A 85 -2.86 -12.17 -1.31
N LYS A 86 -4.17 -11.96 -1.28
CA LYS A 86 -5.04 -12.10 -2.45
C LYS A 86 -5.72 -10.77 -2.70
N ALA A 87 -5.59 -10.25 -3.91
CA ALA A 87 -6.19 -8.97 -4.30
C ALA A 87 -7.07 -9.12 -5.55
N TRP A 88 -8.22 -8.45 -5.51
CA TRP A 88 -9.20 -8.30 -6.58
C TRP A 88 -9.26 -6.83 -6.95
N ASN A 89 -8.55 -6.46 -8.01
CA ASN A 89 -8.43 -5.09 -8.48
C ASN A 89 -9.42 -4.86 -9.62
N ALA A 90 -10.61 -4.37 -9.29
CA ALA A 90 -11.66 -3.92 -10.21
C ALA A 90 -11.69 -2.38 -10.23
N TYR A 91 -10.54 -1.79 -10.62
CA TYR A 91 -10.32 -0.34 -10.56
C TYR A 91 -11.52 0.45 -11.12
N PRO A 92 -12.06 1.45 -10.38
CA PRO A 92 -11.45 2.18 -9.27
C PRO A 92 -11.66 1.59 -7.87
N TYR A 93 -12.25 0.41 -7.75
CA TYR A 93 -12.34 -0.32 -6.49
C TYR A 93 -11.27 -1.42 -6.43
N CYS A 94 -10.69 -1.64 -5.25
CA CYS A 94 -9.78 -2.76 -5.03
C CYS A 94 -10.04 -3.37 -3.65
N ARG A 95 -10.03 -4.70 -3.59
CA ARG A 95 -10.11 -5.45 -2.34
C ARG A 95 -8.90 -6.35 -2.21
N THR A 96 -8.16 -6.20 -1.13
CA THR A 96 -7.02 -7.04 -0.76
C THR A 96 -7.29 -7.73 0.56
N ILE A 97 -6.97 -9.02 0.64
CA ILE A 97 -7.07 -9.83 1.86
C ILE A 97 -5.73 -10.52 2.08
N VAL A 98 -5.12 -10.23 3.23
CA VAL A 98 -3.91 -10.88 3.72
C VAL A 98 -4.29 -11.87 4.82
N THR A 99 -3.82 -13.10 4.70
CA THR A 99 -4.10 -14.21 5.62
C THR A 99 -2.83 -14.92 6.02
N ASN A 100 -2.92 -15.72 7.09
CA ASN A 100 -1.81 -16.52 7.60
C ASN A 100 -2.31 -17.94 7.87
N GLU A 101 -1.65 -18.94 7.30
CA GLU A 101 -2.13 -20.33 7.36
C GLU A 101 -2.16 -20.88 8.80
N TYR A 102 -1.18 -20.50 9.63
CA TYR A 102 -1.10 -20.93 11.02
C TYR A 102 -2.26 -20.37 11.86
N MET A 103 -2.55 -19.09 11.72
CA MET A 103 -3.60 -18.42 12.49
C MET A 103 -5.01 -18.66 11.94
N LYS A 104 -5.17 -19.17 10.72
CA LYS A 104 -6.47 -19.45 10.09
C LYS A 104 -7.39 -18.22 10.21
N ASP A 105 -8.62 -18.42 10.70
CA ASP A 105 -9.63 -17.37 10.86
C ASP A 105 -9.31 -16.38 11.97
N ASP A 106 -8.32 -16.64 12.84
CA ASP A 106 -7.94 -15.73 13.92
C ASP A 106 -7.05 -14.58 13.42
N PHE A 107 -6.63 -14.58 12.15
CA PHE A 107 -5.91 -13.47 11.53
C PHE A 107 -6.44 -13.11 10.15
N PHE A 108 -6.67 -11.82 9.93
CA PHE A 108 -6.67 -11.25 8.58
C PHE A 108 -6.34 -9.75 8.61
N ILE A 109 -5.79 -9.26 7.50
CA ILE A 109 -5.78 -7.84 7.16
C ILE A 109 -6.60 -7.70 5.89
N LYS A 110 -7.63 -6.87 5.92
CA LYS A 110 -8.47 -6.58 4.75
C LYS A 110 -8.33 -5.11 4.42
N ILE A 111 -7.92 -4.81 3.19
CA ILE A 111 -7.78 -3.46 2.67
C ILE A 111 -8.78 -3.30 1.54
N GLU A 112 -9.78 -2.45 1.74
CA GLU A 112 -10.76 -2.09 0.72
C GLU A 112 -10.49 -0.66 0.31
N THR A 113 -10.31 -0.41 -0.99
CA THR A 113 -9.92 0.91 -1.48
C THR A 113 -10.88 1.40 -2.54
N TRP A 114 -11.39 2.61 -2.34
CA TRP A 114 -12.01 3.41 -3.39
C TRP A 114 -11.08 4.52 -3.84
N HIS A 115 -10.91 4.67 -5.15
CA HIS A 115 -10.22 5.82 -5.74
C HIS A 115 -11.27 6.77 -6.30
N LYS A 116 -11.32 8.00 -5.80
CA LYS A 116 -12.36 8.99 -6.15
C LYS A 116 -11.72 10.29 -6.64
N PRO A 117 -12.32 10.99 -7.61
CA PRO A 117 -11.80 12.24 -8.16
C PRO A 117 -12.18 13.44 -7.26
N ASP A 118 -11.80 13.39 -5.99
CA ASP A 118 -12.08 14.41 -4.99
C ASP A 118 -10.87 14.64 -4.06
N LEU A 119 -11.07 15.42 -3.00
CA LEU A 119 -10.01 15.80 -2.03
C LEU A 119 -10.17 15.11 -0.67
N GLY A 120 -10.80 13.93 -0.63
CA GLY A 120 -10.90 13.17 0.61
C GLY A 120 -12.04 13.63 1.52
N THR A 121 -13.09 14.24 0.98
CA THR A 121 -14.19 14.85 1.74
C THR A 121 -15.43 13.97 1.83
N LEU A 122 -15.54 12.94 0.98
CA LEU A 122 -16.63 11.97 1.07
C LEU A 122 -16.55 11.14 2.35
N GLU A 123 -17.68 11.00 3.04
CA GLU A 123 -17.83 10.19 4.24
C GLU A 123 -18.39 8.80 3.90
N ASN A 124 -17.91 7.76 4.60
CA ASN A 124 -18.39 6.39 4.49
C ASN A 124 -18.53 5.88 3.03
N VAL A 125 -17.52 6.12 2.19
CA VAL A 125 -17.54 5.72 0.76
C VAL A 125 -17.67 4.22 0.55
N HIS A 126 -17.36 3.42 1.58
CA HIS A 126 -17.46 1.96 1.59
C HIS A 126 -18.84 1.44 1.98
N GLY A 127 -19.77 2.33 2.39
CA GLY A 127 -21.14 1.95 2.73
C GLY A 127 -21.25 1.06 3.97
N LEU A 128 -20.40 1.27 4.97
CA LEU A 128 -20.49 0.56 6.25
C LEU A 128 -21.78 0.93 6.98
N ASP A 129 -22.29 0.02 7.80
CA ASP A 129 -23.45 0.31 8.63
C ASP A 129 -23.14 1.44 9.65
N PRO A 130 -24.14 2.19 10.12
CA PRO A 130 -23.93 3.35 10.98
C PRO A 130 -23.22 3.05 12.31
N ASN A 131 -23.34 1.83 12.85
CA ASN A 131 -22.70 1.48 14.12
C ASN A 131 -21.23 1.15 13.92
N THR A 132 -20.89 0.44 12.85
CA THR A 132 -19.49 0.20 12.46
C THR A 132 -18.81 1.50 12.06
N TRP A 133 -19.44 2.35 11.24
CA TRP A 133 -18.81 3.60 10.78
C TRP A 133 -18.41 4.52 11.94
N LYS A 134 -19.21 4.59 13.00
CA LYS A 134 -18.90 5.41 14.20
C LYS A 134 -17.63 5.00 14.92
N THR A 135 -17.14 3.77 14.73
CA THR A 135 -15.90 3.30 15.36
C THR A 135 -14.68 3.45 14.46
N VAL A 136 -14.88 3.83 13.18
CA VAL A 136 -13.81 4.01 12.22
C VAL A 136 -13.09 5.33 12.50
N GLU A 137 -11.80 5.24 12.80
CA GLU A 137 -10.91 6.40 12.82
C GLU A 137 -10.48 6.76 11.40
N ILE A 138 -10.68 8.02 11.01
CA ILE A 138 -10.18 8.56 9.74
C ILE A 138 -8.77 9.10 9.97
N VAL A 139 -7.81 8.61 9.19
CA VAL A 139 -6.41 9.01 9.24
C VAL A 139 -6.03 9.65 7.90
N HIS A 140 -5.68 10.93 7.92
CA HIS A 140 -5.17 11.61 6.72
C HIS A 140 -3.67 11.38 6.59
N ILE A 141 -3.24 10.97 5.40
CA ILE A 141 -1.82 10.87 5.03
C ILE A 141 -1.49 12.06 4.13
N ASP A 142 -0.50 12.84 4.53
CA ASP A 142 0.03 13.95 3.74
C ASP A 142 1.41 13.59 3.19
N ILE A 143 1.49 13.33 1.89
CA ILE A 143 2.74 12.89 1.25
C ILE A 143 3.83 13.97 1.27
N ALA A 144 3.49 15.25 1.47
CA ALA A 144 4.44 16.35 1.57
C ALA A 144 4.92 16.62 3.01
N ASP A 145 4.23 16.08 4.02
CA ASP A 145 4.51 16.35 5.42
C ASP A 145 5.67 15.47 5.93
N ARG A 146 6.85 16.08 6.08
CA ARG A 146 8.05 15.41 6.58
C ARG A 146 7.87 14.78 7.97
N SER A 147 6.97 15.31 8.81
CA SER A 147 6.74 14.79 10.16
C SER A 147 6.02 13.43 10.17
N GLN A 148 5.41 13.02 9.05
CA GLN A 148 4.73 11.73 8.91
C GLN A 148 5.65 10.60 8.42
N VAL A 149 6.93 10.91 8.18
CA VAL A 149 7.94 9.97 7.67
C VAL A 149 8.92 9.63 8.78
N GLU A 150 9.11 8.35 9.07
CA GLU A 150 10.08 7.90 10.05
C GLU A 150 11.50 8.31 9.61
N PRO A 151 12.39 8.72 10.54
CA PRO A 151 13.75 9.13 10.19
C PRO A 151 14.52 8.09 9.36
N ALA A 152 14.32 6.80 9.66
CA ALA A 152 14.99 5.69 8.97
C ALA A 152 14.47 5.44 7.53
N ASP A 153 13.27 5.92 7.20
CA ASP A 153 12.69 5.77 5.86
C ASP A 153 12.96 6.96 4.95
N TYR A 154 13.42 8.07 5.51
CA TYR A 154 13.55 9.30 4.75
C TYR A 154 14.66 9.22 3.71
N LYS A 155 14.30 9.52 2.45
CA LYS A 155 15.22 9.73 1.35
C LYS A 155 14.83 10.99 0.61
N ALA A 156 15.82 11.84 0.31
CA ALA A 156 15.58 13.15 -0.32
C ALA A 156 15.06 13.02 -1.76
N ASP A 157 15.46 11.98 -2.49
CA ASP A 157 15.00 11.65 -3.84
C ASP A 157 13.59 11.02 -3.89
N GLU A 158 13.05 10.64 -2.73
CA GLU A 158 11.67 10.19 -2.54
C GLU A 158 10.85 11.22 -1.73
N ASP A 159 11.25 12.51 -1.81
CA ASP A 159 10.57 13.61 -1.12
C ASP A 159 9.73 14.50 -2.06
N PRO A 160 8.38 14.38 -2.04
CA PRO A 160 7.50 15.23 -2.82
C PRO A 160 7.66 16.73 -2.56
N ALA A 161 8.15 17.11 -1.37
CA ALA A 161 8.43 18.51 -1.03
C ALA A 161 9.69 19.06 -1.71
N LEU A 162 10.54 18.20 -2.27
CA LEU A 162 11.76 18.55 -2.99
C LEU A 162 11.69 18.21 -4.49
N PHE A 163 10.82 17.27 -4.86
CA PHE A 163 10.70 16.76 -6.23
C PHE A 163 9.77 17.61 -7.10
N GLN A 164 10.23 17.95 -8.30
CA GLN A 164 9.41 18.50 -9.38
C GLN A 164 9.53 17.63 -10.62
N SER A 165 8.39 17.20 -11.16
CA SER A 165 8.31 16.43 -12.38
C SER A 165 8.80 17.25 -13.58
N VAL A 166 9.71 16.68 -14.37
CA VAL A 166 10.17 17.30 -15.62
C VAL A 166 9.09 17.24 -16.69
N LYS A 167 8.31 16.14 -16.75
CA LYS A 167 7.29 15.91 -17.79
C LYS A 167 5.99 16.67 -17.52
N THR A 168 5.52 16.69 -16.28
CA THR A 168 4.21 17.26 -15.90
C THR A 168 4.30 18.62 -15.22
N LYS A 169 5.50 19.03 -14.79
CA LYS A 169 5.76 20.25 -13.98
C LYS A 169 5.09 20.25 -12.59
N ARG A 170 4.45 19.14 -12.18
CA ARG A 170 3.85 18.99 -10.85
C ARG A 170 4.95 18.91 -9.78
N GLY A 171 4.65 19.47 -8.61
CA GLY A 171 5.61 19.61 -7.53
C GLY A 171 6.55 20.83 -7.71
N PRO A 172 7.37 21.15 -6.70
CA PRO A 172 7.41 20.52 -5.37
C PRO A 172 6.13 20.81 -4.56
N LEU A 173 5.77 19.88 -3.69
CA LEU A 173 4.58 20.02 -2.84
C LEU A 173 4.93 20.77 -1.56
N GLY A 174 4.60 22.06 -1.51
CA GLY A 174 4.77 22.88 -0.31
C GLY A 174 3.71 22.61 0.77
N PRO A 175 3.81 23.23 1.96
CA PRO A 175 2.87 22.97 3.07
C PRO A 175 1.38 23.26 2.77
N ASN A 176 1.10 24.11 1.79
CA ASN A 176 -0.26 24.47 1.37
C ASN A 176 -0.71 23.77 0.08
N TRP A 177 0.04 22.77 -0.41
CA TRP A 177 -0.17 22.16 -1.72
C TRP A 177 -1.60 21.66 -1.96
N LYS A 178 -2.30 21.16 -0.93
CA LYS A 178 -3.70 20.71 -1.06
C LYS A 178 -4.67 21.87 -1.34
N LYS A 179 -4.44 23.04 -0.73
CA LYS A 179 -5.23 24.25 -1.00
C LYS A 179 -4.93 24.79 -2.38
N GLU A 180 -3.66 24.75 -2.79
CA GLU A 180 -3.24 25.15 -4.13
C GLU A 180 -3.84 24.22 -5.19
N LEU A 181 -3.81 22.90 -4.95
CA LEU A 181 -4.43 21.88 -5.80
C LEU A 181 -5.94 22.11 -5.96
N ALA A 182 -6.66 22.36 -4.85
CA ALA A 182 -8.10 22.63 -4.88
C ALA A 182 -8.48 23.86 -5.72
N ASN A 183 -7.56 24.81 -5.88
CA ASN A 183 -7.77 26.04 -6.64
C ASN A 183 -7.14 26.00 -8.04
N ASN A 184 -6.54 24.88 -8.44
CA ASN A 184 -5.88 24.74 -9.73
C ASN A 184 -6.68 23.82 -10.66
N PRO A 185 -7.44 24.37 -11.63
CA PRO A 185 -8.25 23.57 -12.55
C PRO A 185 -7.41 22.73 -13.52
N ASP A 186 -6.14 23.08 -13.73
CA ASP A 186 -5.24 22.41 -14.68
C ASP A 186 -4.47 21.25 -14.04
N CYS A 187 -4.52 21.10 -12.71
CA CYS A 187 -3.86 20.00 -12.01
C CYS A 187 -4.89 18.96 -11.56
N PRO A 188 -4.81 17.71 -12.03
CA PRO A 188 -5.78 16.70 -11.64
C PRO A 188 -5.60 16.30 -10.17
N GLN A 189 -6.70 15.89 -9.55
CA GLN A 189 -6.76 15.52 -8.15
C GLN A 189 -7.55 14.23 -7.95
N MET A 190 -7.14 13.46 -6.94
CA MET A 190 -7.87 12.27 -6.50
C MET A 190 -7.59 11.99 -5.02
N CYS A 191 -8.47 11.20 -4.39
CA CYS A 191 -8.25 10.64 -3.06
C CYS A 191 -8.43 9.13 -3.05
N ALA A 192 -7.47 8.43 -2.45
CA ALA A 192 -7.56 7.00 -2.18
C ALA A 192 -8.07 6.79 -0.76
N TYR A 193 -9.25 6.17 -0.64
CA TYR A 193 -9.93 5.85 0.61
C TYR A 193 -9.65 4.40 0.98
N LYS A 194 -8.56 4.17 1.71
CA LYS A 194 -8.06 2.83 2.09
C LYS A 194 -8.63 2.43 3.44
N LEU A 195 -9.72 1.67 3.44
CA LEU A 195 -10.33 1.10 4.63
C LEU A 195 -9.60 -0.18 5.03
N VAL A 196 -8.88 -0.13 6.15
CA VAL A 196 -8.09 -1.22 6.70
C VAL A 196 -8.81 -1.83 7.89
N THR A 197 -9.23 -3.08 7.74
CA THR A 197 -9.81 -3.91 8.81
C THR A 197 -8.80 -4.97 9.22
N ILE A 198 -8.44 -5.01 10.50
CA ILE A 198 -7.52 -6.02 11.03
C ILE A 198 -8.27 -6.86 12.06
N LYS A 199 -8.09 -8.18 11.94
CA LYS A 199 -8.43 -9.14 12.98
C LYS A 199 -7.14 -9.82 13.41
N PHE A 200 -6.84 -9.79 14.69
CA PHE A 200 -5.81 -10.64 15.29
C PHE A 200 -6.32 -11.14 16.65
N LYS A 201 -6.78 -12.39 16.69
CA LYS A 201 -7.35 -13.00 17.89
C LYS A 201 -6.31 -13.89 18.57
N TRP A 202 -5.55 -13.28 19.48
CA TRP A 202 -4.59 -13.99 20.34
C TRP A 202 -4.70 -13.45 21.77
N TRP A 203 -4.87 -14.35 22.73
CA TRP A 203 -5.05 -13.99 24.14
C TRP A 203 -3.86 -13.16 24.67
N GLY A 204 -4.15 -11.96 25.19
CA GLY A 204 -3.14 -11.05 25.74
C GLY A 204 -2.37 -10.20 24.72
N LEU A 205 -2.51 -10.44 23.41
CA LEU A 205 -1.75 -9.74 22.36
C LEU A 205 -2.60 -9.01 21.32
N GLN A 206 -3.92 -9.24 21.30
CA GLN A 206 -4.86 -8.66 20.33
C GLN A 206 -4.62 -7.17 20.07
N SER A 207 -4.88 -6.31 21.06
CA SER A 207 -4.81 -4.86 20.86
C SER A 207 -3.41 -4.37 20.51
N LYS A 208 -2.35 -5.00 21.04
CA LYS A 208 -0.97 -4.61 20.73
C LYS A 208 -0.65 -4.87 19.25
N VAL A 209 -0.98 -6.06 18.75
CA VAL A 209 -0.69 -6.46 17.36
C VAL A 209 -1.59 -5.72 16.38
N GLU A 210 -2.89 -5.56 16.65
CA GLU A 210 -3.80 -4.82 15.77
C GLU A 210 -3.33 -3.37 15.59
N ASN A 211 -2.93 -2.68 16.67
CA ASN A 211 -2.40 -1.32 16.57
C ASN A 211 -1.03 -1.26 15.88
N PHE A 212 -0.15 -2.23 16.14
CA PHE A 212 1.14 -2.33 15.46
C PHE A 212 0.94 -2.44 13.94
N ILE A 213 0.06 -3.34 13.49
CA ILE A 213 -0.24 -3.51 12.06
C ILE A 213 -0.83 -2.23 11.47
N GLN A 214 -1.78 -1.55 12.14
CA GLN A 214 -2.29 -0.25 11.67
C GLN A 214 -1.17 0.79 11.49
N LYS A 215 -0.19 0.82 12.38
CA LYS A 215 0.98 1.72 12.28
C LYS A 215 1.84 1.37 11.06
N GLN A 216 2.08 0.08 10.82
CA GLN A 216 2.85 -0.37 9.65
C GLN A 216 2.10 -0.09 8.34
N GLU A 217 0.79 -0.32 8.27
CA GLU A 217 -0.03 0.04 7.10
C GLU A 217 0.05 1.54 6.81
N LYS A 218 -0.06 2.39 7.85
CA LYS A 218 0.15 3.84 7.70
C LYS A 218 1.54 4.15 7.12
N ARG A 219 2.60 3.56 7.68
CA ARG A 219 4.00 3.74 7.24
C ARG A 219 4.17 3.33 5.78
N ILE A 220 3.65 2.17 5.40
CA ILE A 220 3.66 1.65 4.02
C ILE A 220 2.93 2.63 3.09
N PHE A 221 1.71 3.05 3.43
CA PHE A 221 0.96 3.99 2.60
C PHE A 221 1.66 5.34 2.47
N THR A 222 2.25 5.88 3.54
CA THR A 222 3.01 7.13 3.46
C THR A 222 4.19 7.01 2.49
N ASN A 223 5.05 6.01 2.67
CA ASN A 223 6.25 5.85 1.86
C ASN A 223 5.92 5.49 0.40
N PHE A 224 4.96 4.58 0.19
CA PHE A 224 4.52 4.17 -1.14
C PHE A 224 4.01 5.36 -1.97
N HIS A 225 3.15 6.21 -1.40
CA HIS A 225 2.57 7.31 -2.17
C HIS A 225 3.55 8.47 -2.38
N ARG A 226 4.53 8.65 -1.48
CA ARG A 226 5.66 9.56 -1.70
C ARG A 226 6.50 9.11 -2.90
N GLN A 227 6.89 7.84 -2.92
CA GLN A 227 7.61 7.22 -4.03
C GLN A 227 6.82 7.28 -5.34
N LEU A 228 5.51 6.96 -5.30
CA LEU A 228 4.63 7.05 -6.47
C LEU A 228 4.67 8.43 -7.11
N PHE A 229 4.57 9.49 -6.31
CA PHE A 229 4.64 10.86 -6.83
C PHE A 229 6.04 11.19 -7.37
N CYS A 230 7.11 10.89 -6.63
CA CYS A 230 8.49 11.14 -7.05
C CYS A 230 8.90 10.32 -8.29
N TRP A 231 8.21 9.23 -8.59
CA TRP A 231 8.43 8.42 -9.79
C TRP A 231 7.52 8.78 -10.96
N ILE A 232 6.71 9.84 -10.87
CA ILE A 232 5.75 10.22 -11.93
C ILE A 232 6.37 10.29 -13.32
N ASP A 233 7.58 10.83 -13.45
CA ASP A 233 8.26 10.91 -14.75
C ASP A 233 8.58 9.53 -15.35
N LYS A 234 8.65 8.48 -14.54
CA LYS A 234 8.93 7.10 -14.96
C LYS A 234 7.67 6.38 -15.45
N TRP A 235 6.49 6.74 -14.95
CA TRP A 235 5.25 5.99 -15.22
C TRP A 235 4.16 6.76 -15.94
N ILE A 236 4.20 8.10 -15.99
CA ILE A 236 3.10 8.92 -16.51
C ILE A 236 2.75 8.64 -17.98
N ASP A 237 3.72 8.22 -18.78
CA ASP A 237 3.54 7.91 -20.21
C ASP A 237 3.34 6.41 -20.48
N LEU A 238 3.32 5.58 -19.43
CA LEU A 238 3.14 4.13 -19.60
C LEU A 238 1.69 3.81 -19.91
N THR A 239 1.49 2.87 -20.83
CA THR A 239 0.17 2.29 -21.08
C THR A 239 -0.09 1.13 -20.14
N MET A 240 -1.36 0.73 -20.01
CA MET A 240 -1.70 -0.50 -19.29
C MET A 240 -1.04 -1.75 -19.90
N GLU A 241 -0.77 -1.77 -21.20
CA GLU A 241 -0.04 -2.87 -21.86
C GLU A 241 1.43 -2.91 -21.41
N ASP A 242 2.09 -1.75 -21.32
CA ASP A 242 3.44 -1.64 -20.78
C ASP A 242 3.49 -2.15 -19.33
N ILE A 243 2.49 -1.79 -18.52
CA ILE A 243 2.38 -2.28 -17.14
C ILE A 243 2.26 -3.80 -17.08
N ARG A 244 1.43 -4.43 -17.94
CA ARG A 244 1.33 -5.90 -17.96
C ARG A 244 2.66 -6.57 -18.29
N ARG A 245 3.37 -6.06 -19.29
CA ARG A 245 4.71 -6.55 -19.63
C ARG A 245 5.68 -6.40 -18.45
N MET A 246 5.64 -5.25 -17.77
CA MET A 246 6.48 -5.00 -16.60
C MET A 246 6.14 -5.92 -15.41
N GLU A 247 4.87 -6.24 -15.18
CA GLU A 247 4.45 -7.18 -14.13
C GLU A 247 5.02 -8.59 -14.39
N ASP A 248 4.98 -9.05 -15.65
CA ASP A 248 5.54 -10.35 -16.06
C ASP A 248 7.07 -10.41 -15.89
N GLU A 249 7.77 -9.34 -16.25
CA GLU A 249 9.21 -9.19 -16.04
C GLU A 249 9.55 -9.14 -14.54
N THR A 250 8.77 -8.37 -13.78
CA THR A 250 8.96 -8.21 -12.33
C THR A 250 8.75 -9.52 -11.60
N GLN A 251 7.77 -10.34 -11.98
CA GLN A 251 7.57 -11.66 -11.37
C GLN A 251 8.84 -12.53 -11.44
N LYS A 252 9.49 -12.58 -12.61
CA LYS A 252 10.74 -13.34 -12.81
C LYS A 252 11.91 -12.74 -12.06
N GLU A 253 12.00 -11.41 -12.05
CA GLU A 253 13.04 -10.68 -11.34
C GLU A 253 12.93 -10.91 -9.82
N LEU A 254 11.73 -10.84 -9.25
CA LEU A 254 11.49 -11.08 -7.82
C LEU A 254 11.89 -12.50 -7.40
N GLU A 255 11.59 -13.52 -8.22
CA GLU A 255 12.02 -14.89 -7.94
C GLU A 255 13.56 -15.00 -7.89
N THR A 256 14.24 -14.37 -8.85
CA THR A 256 15.71 -14.32 -8.89
C THR A 256 16.27 -13.60 -7.67
N LEU A 257 15.75 -12.40 -7.38
CA LEU A 257 16.17 -11.57 -6.26
C LEU A 257 15.90 -12.23 -4.92
N ARG A 258 14.82 -13.00 -4.76
CA ARG A 258 14.55 -13.73 -3.52
C ARG A 258 15.56 -14.85 -3.31
N ASN A 259 15.94 -15.57 -4.37
CA ASN A 259 16.88 -16.69 -4.31
C ASN A 259 18.36 -16.24 -4.22
N GLN A 260 18.64 -14.95 -4.45
CA GLN A 260 20.00 -14.40 -4.53
C GLN A 260 20.16 -13.15 -3.64
N GLY A 261 21.39 -12.71 -3.39
CA GLY A 261 21.65 -11.45 -2.68
C GLY A 261 21.40 -11.47 -1.16
N GLN A 262 21.24 -10.27 -0.58
CA GLN A 262 21.04 -10.04 0.86
C GLN A 262 19.64 -9.48 1.15
N VAL A 263 19.16 -9.65 2.38
CA VAL A 263 17.91 -9.04 2.86
C VAL A 263 18.03 -7.51 2.79
N ARG A 264 16.99 -6.84 2.29
CA ARG A 264 16.93 -5.38 2.08
C ARG A 264 15.51 -4.84 2.22
N GLY A 265 15.34 -3.53 2.18
CA GLY A 265 14.05 -2.86 2.30
C GLY A 265 13.71 -2.49 3.75
N THR A 266 12.45 -2.11 3.99
CA THR A 266 11.98 -1.70 5.31
C THR A 266 11.98 -2.88 6.29
N SER A 267 12.47 -2.63 7.51
CA SER A 267 12.43 -3.57 8.62
C SER A 267 11.71 -2.94 9.79
N ALA A 268 10.81 -3.71 10.40
CA ALA A 268 10.16 -3.36 11.67
C ALA A 268 10.83 -4.08 12.85
N ALA A 269 12.01 -4.68 12.67
CA ALA A 269 12.69 -5.43 13.72
C ALA A 269 13.01 -4.61 14.98
N SER A 270 13.22 -3.29 14.81
CA SER A 270 13.49 -2.33 15.88
C SER A 270 12.25 -1.54 16.34
N ASP A 271 11.08 -1.80 15.77
CA ASP A 271 9.85 -1.11 16.14
C ASP A 271 9.27 -1.80 17.39
N GLU A 272 9.42 -1.19 18.57
CA GLU A 272 8.89 -1.68 19.87
C GLU A 272 7.42 -1.34 20.11
#